data_AF-A0A285TXC4-F1
#
_entry.id   AF-A0A285TXC4-F1
#
_cell.length_a   1.000
_cell.length_b   1.000
_cell.length_c   1.000
_cell.angle_alpha   90.00
_cell.angle_beta   90.00
_cell.angle_gamma   90.00
#
_symmetry.space_group_name_H-M   'P 1'
#
loop_
_entity.id
_entity.type
_entity.pdbx_description
1 polymer ?
#
loop_
_entity_poly.entity_id
_entity_poly.type
_entity_poly.pdbx_seq_one_letter_code
_entity_poly.pdbx_strand_id
1 'polypeptide(L)'
;MIKPLTVFHGSVSIGFEPGESLEGLFNDELIGKGGDANSALGLHTSFSRWVAIEYAQNLGRITQRLPVVYEISVPVNRITCLLGTSEYLGMVDGESVLTHADFSAIRSSMIEAGIDAVVVEGCEDIDPCVLLQPSRCSVISRYTADMMTSRLESGEIAEESILPNGIEWVTGGDFLTPEELMSNRLVAAPAPN
;
A
#
# COMPACT_ATOMS: atom_id res chain seq x y z
N MET A 1 -2.19 -23.31 7.55
CA MET A 1 -2.39 -23.09 6.11
C MET A 1 -2.40 -21.58 5.90
N ILE A 2 -1.45 -21.05 5.16
CA ILE A 2 -1.35 -19.60 4.86
C ILE A 2 -2.51 -19.28 3.91
N LYS A 3 -3.41 -18.37 4.31
CA LYS A 3 -4.49 -17.93 3.44
C LYS A 3 -4.04 -16.66 2.71
N PRO A 4 -4.23 -16.59 1.39
CA PRO A 4 -3.88 -15.38 0.66
C PRO A 4 -4.80 -14.23 1.07
N LEU A 5 -4.21 -13.06 1.28
CA LEU A 5 -4.92 -11.80 1.38
C LEU A 5 -5.21 -11.28 -0.03
N THR A 6 -6.43 -10.77 -0.23
CA THR A 6 -6.81 -10.11 -1.48
C THR A 6 -6.89 -8.62 -1.24
N VAL A 7 -6.22 -7.82 -2.09
CA VAL A 7 -6.23 -6.36 -2.05
C VAL A 7 -6.33 -5.80 -3.47
N PHE A 8 -6.57 -4.51 -3.58
CA PHE A 8 -6.78 -3.80 -4.84
C PHE A 8 -5.76 -2.69 -5.01
N HIS A 9 -5.16 -2.61 -6.20
CA HIS A 9 -4.24 -1.53 -6.56
C HIS A 9 -4.82 -0.74 -7.74
N GLY A 10 -5.06 0.54 -7.52
CA GLY A 10 -5.41 1.48 -8.58
C GLY A 10 -4.14 1.99 -9.28
N SER A 11 -4.14 1.99 -10.60
CA SER A 11 -3.01 2.46 -11.40
C SER A 11 -3.48 3.03 -12.73
N VAL A 12 -2.52 3.37 -13.60
CA VAL A 12 -2.78 3.67 -15.00
C VAL A 12 -2.05 2.69 -15.88
N SER A 13 -2.64 2.39 -17.03
CA SER A 13 -2.08 1.48 -18.01
C SER A 13 -0.73 1.99 -18.55
N ILE A 14 0.27 1.10 -18.56
CA ILE A 14 1.50 1.23 -19.38
C ILE A 14 1.33 0.42 -20.70
N GLY A 15 0.19 -0.26 -20.83
CA GLY A 15 -0.21 -1.16 -21.91
C GLY A 15 -1.38 -1.99 -21.37
N PHE A 16 -2.56 -1.90 -21.98
CA PHE A 16 -3.72 -2.73 -21.59
C PHE A 16 -4.03 -3.63 -22.78
N GLU A 17 -3.39 -4.79 -22.82
CA GLU A 17 -3.73 -5.84 -23.78
C GLU A 17 -4.43 -6.99 -23.06
N PRO A 18 -5.71 -7.27 -23.34
CA PRO A 18 -6.39 -8.44 -22.81
C PRO A 18 -5.59 -9.72 -23.12
N GLY A 19 -5.21 -10.48 -22.08
CA GLY A 19 -4.46 -11.73 -22.22
C GLY A 19 -2.94 -11.61 -22.10
N GLU A 20 -2.39 -10.42 -21.87
CA GLU A 20 -0.98 -10.25 -21.51
C GLU A 20 -0.65 -10.95 -20.18
N SER A 21 0.54 -11.55 -20.08
CA SER A 21 1.00 -12.13 -18.82
C SER A 21 1.18 -11.03 -17.78
N LEU A 22 0.60 -11.24 -16.60
CA LEU A 22 0.71 -10.32 -15.46
C LEU A 22 1.75 -10.81 -14.44
N GLU A 23 2.51 -11.86 -14.77
CA GLU A 23 3.60 -12.38 -13.94
C GLU A 23 4.72 -11.34 -13.80
N GLY A 24 5.15 -11.10 -12.57
CA GLY A 24 6.23 -10.14 -12.29
C GLY A 24 5.85 -8.67 -12.49
N LEU A 25 4.57 -8.36 -12.76
CA LEU A 25 4.09 -6.99 -12.91
C LEU A 25 4.36 -6.16 -11.67
N PHE A 26 4.17 -6.75 -10.49
CA PHE A 26 4.60 -6.17 -9.22
C PHE A 26 5.91 -6.84 -8.80
N ASN A 27 6.96 -6.04 -8.69
CA ASN A 27 8.26 -6.48 -8.24
C ASN A 27 8.90 -5.41 -7.35
N ASP A 28 9.92 -5.81 -6.60
CA ASP A 28 10.57 -4.96 -5.61
C ASP A 28 11.32 -3.78 -6.25
N GLU A 29 11.63 -3.82 -7.55
CA GLU A 29 12.25 -2.69 -8.26
C GLU A 29 11.28 -1.53 -8.52
N LEU A 30 9.98 -1.73 -8.31
CA LEU A 30 8.97 -0.67 -8.43
C LEU A 30 8.80 0.15 -7.15
N ILE A 31 9.35 -0.32 -6.02
CA ILE A 31 9.26 0.36 -4.74
C ILE A 31 10.02 1.68 -4.81
N GLY A 32 9.43 2.73 -4.25
CA GLY A 32 10.10 4.04 -4.17
C GLY A 32 10.05 4.89 -5.44
N LYS A 33 9.34 4.43 -6.48
CA LYS A 33 9.17 5.19 -7.73
C LYS A 33 8.01 6.19 -7.67
N GLY A 34 7.31 6.29 -6.54
CA GLY A 34 6.22 7.25 -6.34
C GLY A 34 6.74 8.66 -6.06
N GLY A 35 5.84 9.65 -6.14
CA GLY A 35 6.19 11.05 -5.84
C GLY A 35 6.43 11.30 -4.36
N ASP A 36 5.76 10.54 -3.49
CA ASP A 36 5.82 10.68 -2.04
C ASP A 36 6.94 9.82 -1.42
N ALA A 37 7.53 10.29 -0.32
CA ALA A 37 8.62 9.60 0.37
C ALA A 37 8.19 8.21 0.88
N ASN A 38 6.94 8.06 1.32
CA ASN A 38 6.37 6.82 1.81
C ASN A 38 6.14 5.77 0.69
N SER A 39 6.33 6.13 -0.58
CA SER A 39 6.37 5.15 -1.68
C SER A 39 7.51 4.13 -1.52
N ALA A 40 8.51 4.43 -0.67
CA ALA A 40 9.58 3.50 -0.31
C ALA A 40 9.15 2.38 0.66
N LEU A 41 7.97 2.47 1.28
CA LEU A 41 7.46 1.45 2.20
C LEU A 41 7.09 0.14 1.48
N GLY A 42 6.59 0.22 0.24
CA GLY A 42 6.14 -0.95 -0.49
C GLY A 42 5.10 -0.63 -1.56
N LEU A 43 4.31 -1.63 -1.93
CA LEU A 43 3.19 -1.46 -2.85
C LEU A 43 1.95 -1.04 -2.08
N HIS A 44 1.43 0.13 -2.42
CA HIS A 44 0.24 0.72 -1.82
C HIS A 44 -1.03 0.15 -2.45
N THR A 45 -1.91 -0.40 -1.63
CA THR A 45 -3.14 -1.10 -2.03
C THR A 45 -4.29 -0.73 -1.07
N SER A 46 -5.50 -1.21 -1.34
CA SER A 46 -6.66 -1.04 -0.46
C SER A 46 -7.47 -2.33 -0.38
N PHE A 47 -8.21 -2.52 0.71
CA PHE A 47 -9.23 -3.56 0.84
C PHE A 47 -10.54 -3.20 0.10
N SER A 48 -10.73 -1.91 -0.25
CA SER A 48 -11.89 -1.42 -0.97
C SER A 48 -11.61 -1.28 -2.47
N ARG A 49 -12.48 -1.87 -3.29
CA ARG A 49 -12.42 -1.69 -4.74
C ARG A 49 -12.76 -0.25 -5.15
N TRP A 50 -13.67 0.42 -4.44
CA TRP A 50 -14.03 1.81 -4.74
C TRP A 50 -12.86 2.76 -4.55
N VAL A 51 -12.12 2.60 -3.46
CA VAL A 51 -10.90 3.39 -3.21
C VAL A 51 -9.88 3.18 -4.33
N ALA A 52 -9.66 1.93 -4.76
CA ALA A 52 -8.75 1.64 -5.86
C ALA A 52 -9.23 2.22 -7.20
N ILE A 53 -10.54 2.21 -7.46
CA ILE A 53 -11.15 2.85 -8.64
C ILE A 53 -10.91 4.36 -8.61
N GLU A 54 -11.24 5.02 -7.49
CA GLU A 54 -11.09 6.47 -7.34
C GLU A 54 -9.64 6.89 -7.55
N TYR A 55 -8.70 6.18 -6.92
CA TYR A 55 -7.28 6.40 -7.09
C TYR A 55 -6.84 6.24 -8.57
N ALA A 56 -7.23 5.14 -9.22
CA ALA A 56 -6.91 4.89 -10.62
C ALA A 56 -7.45 6.00 -11.53
N GLN A 57 -8.70 6.43 -11.33
CA GLN A 57 -9.33 7.50 -12.09
C GLN A 57 -8.64 8.85 -11.89
N ASN A 58 -8.28 9.19 -10.65
CA ASN A 58 -7.53 10.41 -10.34
C ASN A 58 -6.17 10.40 -11.05
N LEU A 59 -5.44 9.29 -10.98
CA LEU A 59 -4.16 9.13 -11.68
C LEU A 59 -4.33 9.18 -13.21
N GLY A 60 -5.40 8.57 -13.74
CA GLY A 60 -5.75 8.61 -15.16
C GLY A 60 -6.03 10.02 -15.65
N ARG A 61 -6.72 10.84 -14.85
CA ARG A 61 -6.95 12.27 -15.15
C ARG A 61 -5.65 13.06 -15.18
N ILE A 62 -4.75 12.85 -14.21
CA ILE A 62 -3.47 13.57 -14.12
C ILE A 62 -2.53 13.18 -15.27
N THR A 63 -2.44 11.90 -15.58
CA THR A 63 -1.49 11.35 -16.55
C THR A 63 -2.03 11.27 -17.98
N GLN A 64 -3.34 11.50 -18.16
CA GLN A 64 -4.06 11.29 -19.42
C GLN A 64 -3.94 9.85 -19.96
N ARG A 65 -3.92 8.87 -19.06
CA ARG A 65 -3.80 7.44 -19.38
C ARG A 65 -5.03 6.67 -18.91
N LEU A 66 -5.23 5.48 -19.49
CA LEU A 66 -6.35 4.60 -19.14
C LEU A 66 -6.23 4.12 -17.68
N PRO A 67 -7.21 4.42 -16.81
CA PRO A 67 -7.22 3.95 -15.43
C PRO A 67 -7.51 2.45 -15.35
N VAL A 68 -6.71 1.75 -14.54
CA VAL A 68 -6.75 0.29 -14.40
C VAL A 68 -6.74 -0.08 -12.92
N VAL A 69 -7.53 -1.07 -12.54
CA VAL A 69 -7.54 -1.65 -11.19
C VAL A 69 -7.08 -3.09 -11.26
N TYR A 70 -6.12 -3.43 -10.40
CA TYR A 70 -5.59 -4.78 -10.23
C TYR A 70 -6.14 -5.39 -8.96
N GLU A 71 -6.65 -6.62 -9.07
CA GLU A 71 -6.96 -7.48 -7.93
C GLU A 71 -5.76 -8.37 -7.67
N ILE A 72 -5.21 -8.27 -6.47
CA ILE A 72 -3.92 -8.85 -6.10
C ILE A 72 -4.13 -9.86 -4.97
N SER A 73 -3.57 -11.04 -5.14
CA SER A 73 -3.42 -12.06 -4.10
C SER A 73 -2.00 -12.01 -3.53
N VAL A 74 -1.87 -11.99 -2.22
CA VAL A 74 -0.58 -12.02 -1.54
C VAL A 74 -0.60 -13.00 -0.36
N PRO A 75 0.35 -13.94 -0.26
CA PRO A 75 0.44 -14.80 0.92
C PRO A 75 0.93 -13.96 2.11
N VAL A 76 0.08 -13.80 3.13
CA VAL A 76 0.41 -13.06 4.36
C VAL A 76 0.25 -13.96 5.58
N ASN A 77 1.15 -13.79 6.53
CA ASN A 77 1.14 -14.44 7.84
C ASN A 77 1.00 -13.41 8.95
N ARG A 78 1.77 -12.32 8.88
CA ARG A 78 1.83 -11.29 9.92
C ARG A 78 1.55 -9.92 9.33
N ILE A 79 0.60 -9.22 9.93
CA ILE A 79 0.22 -7.85 9.60
C ILE A 79 0.45 -6.98 10.82
N THR A 80 0.93 -5.76 10.59
CA THR A 80 0.94 -4.71 11.62
C THR A 80 0.02 -3.57 11.23
N CYS A 81 -0.37 -2.77 12.22
CA CYS A 81 -1.03 -1.49 12.01
C CYS A 81 -0.02 -0.34 12.21
N LEU A 82 -0.07 0.70 11.37
CA LEU A 82 0.49 2.02 11.66
C LEU A 82 -0.64 2.98 12.03
N LEU A 83 -0.40 3.86 13.01
CA LEU A 83 -1.42 4.70 13.59
C LEU A 83 -1.42 6.08 12.94
N GLY A 84 -2.31 6.29 11.97
CA GLY A 84 -2.71 7.61 11.48
C GLY A 84 -1.89 8.19 10.33
N THR A 85 -2.51 9.17 9.66
CA THR A 85 -1.97 9.88 8.49
C THR A 85 -0.58 10.45 8.70
N SER A 86 -0.30 11.03 9.88
CA SER A 86 1.00 11.65 10.16
C SER A 86 2.14 10.63 10.17
N GLU A 87 1.96 9.46 10.77
CA GLU A 87 2.98 8.40 10.75
C GLU A 87 3.20 7.87 9.33
N TYR A 88 2.10 7.61 8.63
CA TYR A 88 2.12 7.07 7.27
C TYR A 88 2.77 8.02 6.26
N LEU A 89 2.54 9.33 6.39
CA LEU A 89 3.16 10.36 5.55
C LEU A 89 4.49 10.86 6.09
N GLY A 90 4.87 10.47 7.31
CA GLY A 90 6.10 10.92 7.97
C GLY A 90 6.10 12.42 8.26
N MET A 91 4.95 12.93 8.73
CA MET A 91 4.70 14.35 8.93
C MET A 91 4.68 14.75 10.41
N VAL A 92 5.28 15.91 10.71
CA VAL A 92 5.18 16.61 11.99
C VAL A 92 4.70 18.04 11.71
N ASP A 93 3.68 18.50 12.42
CA ASP A 93 3.08 19.83 12.23
C ASP A 93 2.72 20.18 10.76
N GLY A 94 2.36 19.16 9.98
CA GLY A 94 2.00 19.29 8.56
C GLY A 94 3.17 19.31 7.59
N GLU A 95 4.41 19.20 8.07
CA GLU A 95 5.61 19.12 7.23
C GLU A 95 6.15 17.69 7.18
N SER A 96 6.49 17.22 5.98
CA SER A 96 7.16 15.92 5.79
C SER A 96 8.58 15.98 6.32
N VAL A 97 8.87 15.27 7.40
CA VAL A 97 10.19 15.21 8.04
C VAL A 97 10.96 13.93 7.74
N LEU A 98 10.26 12.88 7.28
CA LEU A 98 10.88 11.63 6.84
C LEU A 98 11.20 11.67 5.34
N THR A 99 12.32 11.04 5.00
CA THR A 99 12.80 10.91 3.63
C THR A 99 12.51 9.52 3.08
N HIS A 100 12.70 9.37 1.77
CA HIS A 100 12.64 8.06 1.12
C HIS A 100 13.58 7.03 1.75
N ALA A 101 14.77 7.44 2.19
CA ALA A 101 15.73 6.55 2.84
C ALA A 101 15.22 6.08 4.21
N ASP A 102 14.53 6.95 4.95
CA ASP A 102 13.94 6.62 6.25
C ASP A 102 12.84 5.57 6.09
N PHE A 103 11.92 5.77 5.13
CA PHE A 103 10.88 4.79 4.83
C PHE A 103 11.42 3.46 4.30
N SER A 104 12.52 3.49 3.55
CA SER A 104 13.22 2.27 3.12
C SER A 104 13.83 1.51 4.31
N ALA A 105 14.35 2.22 5.30
CA ALA A 105 14.86 1.62 6.54
C ALA A 105 13.72 1.01 7.38
N ILE A 106 12.60 1.71 7.52
CA ILE A 106 11.38 1.20 8.16
C ILE A 106 10.93 -0.09 7.49
N ARG A 107 10.78 -0.10 6.16
CA ARG A 107 10.41 -1.28 5.38
C ARG A 107 11.34 -2.46 5.68
N SER A 108 12.64 -2.22 5.65
CA SER A 108 13.65 -3.26 5.88
C SER A 108 13.53 -3.86 7.28
N SER A 109 13.37 -3.01 8.30
CA SER A 109 13.15 -3.43 9.69
C SER A 109 11.86 -4.25 9.86
N MET A 110 10.76 -3.85 9.22
CA MET A 110 9.51 -4.61 9.27
C MET A 110 9.64 -5.98 8.59
N ILE A 111 10.33 -6.07 7.45
CA ILE A 111 10.60 -7.34 6.77
C ILE A 111 11.48 -8.25 7.64
N GLU A 112 12.52 -7.71 8.29
CA GLU A 112 13.37 -8.45 9.23
C GLU A 112 12.58 -8.97 10.44
N ALA A 113 11.61 -8.19 10.92
CA ALA A 113 10.66 -8.61 11.94
C ALA A 113 9.61 -9.62 11.43
N GLY A 114 9.64 -9.98 10.15
CA GLY A 114 8.73 -10.97 9.55
C GLY A 114 7.33 -10.44 9.28
N ILE A 115 7.15 -9.13 9.16
CA ILE A 115 5.89 -8.50 8.76
C ILE A 115 5.74 -8.60 7.23
N ASP A 116 4.55 -8.96 6.77
CA ASP A 116 4.26 -9.08 5.33
C ASP A 116 3.54 -7.85 4.77
N ALA A 117 2.65 -7.26 5.56
CA ALA A 117 1.86 -6.10 5.17
C ALA A 117 1.59 -5.17 6.35
N VAL A 118 1.35 -3.91 6.03
CA VAL A 118 1.00 -2.85 6.97
C VAL A 118 -0.40 -2.36 6.62
N VAL A 119 -1.30 -2.34 7.59
CA VAL A 119 -2.57 -1.62 7.48
C VAL A 119 -2.39 -0.26 8.13
N VAL A 120 -2.85 0.80 7.50
CA VAL A 120 -2.82 2.14 8.09
C VAL A 120 -4.23 2.48 8.51
N GLU A 121 -4.43 2.63 9.81
CA GLU A 121 -5.73 3.03 10.36
C GLU A 121 -5.79 4.55 10.51
N GLY A 122 -6.97 5.12 10.26
CA GLY A 122 -7.22 6.54 10.54
C GLY A 122 -6.67 7.51 9.47
N CYS A 123 -6.31 7.00 8.29
CA CYS A 123 -6.27 7.82 7.08
C CYS A 123 -7.71 8.05 6.59
N GLU A 124 -8.06 9.32 6.33
CA GLU A 124 -9.41 9.76 5.92
C GLU A 124 -10.03 8.84 4.86
N ASP A 125 -11.05 8.06 5.25
CA ASP A 125 -11.87 7.11 4.46
C ASP A 125 -11.12 6.07 3.60
N ILE A 126 -9.79 6.00 3.74
CA ILE A 126 -8.91 5.12 3.00
C ILE A 126 -8.03 4.46 4.05
N ASP A 127 -8.29 3.19 4.35
CA ASP A 127 -7.34 2.35 5.09
C ASP A 127 -6.40 1.70 4.06
N PRO A 128 -5.26 2.33 3.70
CA PRO A 128 -4.36 1.72 2.76
C PRO A 128 -3.70 0.50 3.43
N CYS A 129 -3.53 -0.53 2.61
CA CYS A 129 -2.69 -1.67 2.93
C CYS A 129 -1.40 -1.57 2.11
N VAL A 130 -0.26 -1.52 2.78
CA VAL A 130 1.05 -1.50 2.12
C VAL A 130 1.64 -2.91 2.16
N LEU A 131 1.86 -3.49 0.99
CA LEU A 131 2.53 -4.78 0.84
C LEU A 131 4.03 -4.56 0.79
N LEU A 132 4.75 -5.10 1.78
CA LEU A 132 6.19 -4.83 1.95
C LEU A 132 7.04 -5.53 0.89
N GLN A 133 6.57 -6.65 0.33
CA GLN A 133 7.29 -7.43 -0.69
C GLN A 133 6.42 -7.66 -1.93
N PRO A 134 6.34 -6.68 -2.86
CA PRO A 134 5.51 -6.76 -4.05
C PRO A 134 5.83 -7.97 -4.94
N SER A 135 7.08 -8.45 -4.96
CA SER A 135 7.47 -9.67 -5.68
C SER A 135 6.74 -10.96 -5.24
N ARG A 136 6.10 -10.96 -4.06
CA ARG A 136 5.26 -12.08 -3.58
C ARG A 136 3.81 -11.99 -4.04
N CYS A 137 3.44 -10.92 -4.73
CA CYS A 137 2.08 -10.69 -5.19
C CYS A 137 1.79 -11.46 -6.48
N SER A 138 0.56 -11.95 -6.61
CA SER A 138 0.03 -12.53 -7.83
C SER A 138 -1.19 -11.74 -8.26
N VAL A 139 -1.22 -11.27 -9.50
CA VAL A 139 -2.40 -10.59 -10.03
C VAL A 139 -3.46 -11.63 -10.36
N ILE A 140 -4.61 -11.56 -9.69
CA ILE A 140 -5.77 -12.44 -9.93
C ILE A 140 -6.50 -11.94 -11.17
N SER A 141 -6.76 -10.63 -11.22
CA SER A 141 -7.58 -10.00 -12.24
C SER A 141 -7.10 -8.58 -12.53
N ARG A 142 -7.37 -8.10 -13.75
CA ARG A 142 -7.13 -6.72 -14.17
C ARG A 142 -8.39 -6.17 -14.85
N TYR A 143 -8.82 -4.98 -14.44
CA TYR A 143 -10.01 -4.32 -14.97
C TYR A 143 -9.67 -2.90 -15.38
N THR A 144 -10.34 -2.35 -16.39
CA THR A 144 -10.45 -0.88 -16.46
C THR A 144 -11.30 -0.40 -15.28
N ALA A 145 -11.12 0.86 -14.86
CA ALA A 145 -11.94 1.44 -13.80
C ALA A 145 -13.44 1.30 -14.10
N ASP A 146 -13.86 1.60 -15.34
CA ASP A 146 -15.26 1.50 -15.77
C ASP A 146 -15.80 0.07 -15.70
N MET A 147 -15.02 -0.92 -16.14
CA MET A 147 -15.41 -2.33 -16.05
C MET A 147 -15.62 -2.75 -14.60
N MET A 148 -14.74 -2.33 -13.68
CA MET A 148 -14.88 -2.67 -12.28
C MET A 148 -16.11 -2.02 -11.66
N THR A 149 -16.37 -0.74 -11.96
CA THR A 149 -17.58 -0.02 -11.53
C THR A 149 -18.85 -0.75 -11.96
N SER A 150 -18.98 -1.12 -13.24
CA SER A 150 -20.17 -1.83 -13.72
C SER A 150 -20.40 -3.17 -13.02
N ARG A 151 -19.33 -3.89 -12.68
CA ARG A 151 -19.43 -5.19 -11.97
C ARG A 151 -19.79 -5.02 -10.49
N LEU A 152 -19.36 -3.94 -9.86
CA LEU A 152 -19.78 -3.59 -8.50
C LEU A 152 -21.25 -3.19 -8.45
N GLU A 153 -21.68 -2.30 -9.33
CA GLU A 153 -23.07 -1.81 -9.39
C GLU A 153 -24.08 -2.91 -9.74
N SER A 154 -23.67 -3.89 -10.54
CA SER A 154 -24.49 -5.06 -10.86
C SER A 154 -24.48 -6.14 -9.78
N GLY A 155 -23.59 -6.04 -8.78
CA GLY A 155 -23.42 -7.05 -7.74
C GLY A 155 -22.73 -8.34 -8.20
N GLU A 156 -22.06 -8.34 -9.36
CA GLU A 156 -21.27 -9.47 -9.84
C GLU A 156 -20.03 -9.75 -8.98
N ILE A 157 -19.50 -8.71 -8.34
CA ILE A 157 -18.37 -8.78 -7.42
C ILE A 157 -18.69 -8.04 -6.12
N ALA A 158 -18.12 -8.51 -5.01
CA ALA A 158 -18.26 -7.84 -3.71
C ALA A 158 -17.45 -6.54 -3.67
N GLU A 159 -17.90 -5.59 -2.85
CA GLU A 159 -17.26 -4.29 -2.67
C GLU A 159 -15.89 -4.39 -2.01
N GLU A 160 -15.84 -5.08 -0.87
CA GLU A 160 -14.65 -5.20 -0.04
C GLU A 160 -14.04 -6.61 -0.12
N SER A 161 -12.75 -6.70 0.16
CA SER A 161 -12.11 -7.97 0.48
C SER A 161 -12.36 -8.35 1.94
N ILE A 162 -12.66 -9.63 2.18
CA ILE A 162 -12.70 -10.17 3.54
C ILE A 162 -11.27 -10.51 3.97
N LEU A 163 -10.84 -9.95 5.11
CA LEU A 163 -9.57 -10.34 5.71
C LEU A 163 -9.58 -11.85 6.05
N PRO A 164 -8.57 -12.61 5.61
CA PRO A 164 -8.50 -14.03 5.91
C PRO A 164 -8.46 -14.31 7.42
N ASN A 165 -9.27 -15.25 7.88
CA ASN A 165 -9.16 -15.78 9.25
C ASN A 165 -7.78 -16.39 9.47
N GLY A 166 -7.14 -16.06 10.60
CA GLY A 166 -5.87 -16.64 11.04
C GLY A 166 -4.63 -15.82 10.70
N ILE A 167 -4.78 -14.57 10.26
CA ILE A 167 -3.68 -13.60 10.18
C ILE A 167 -3.29 -13.19 11.60
N GLU A 168 -2.00 -13.21 11.89
CA GLU A 168 -1.44 -12.70 13.13
C GLU A 168 -1.34 -11.17 13.05
N TRP A 169 -1.96 -10.50 14.01
CA TRP A 169 -1.81 -9.06 14.21
C TRP A 169 -0.70 -8.81 15.20
N VAL A 170 0.33 -8.10 14.75
CA VAL A 170 1.47 -7.72 15.56
C VAL A 170 1.25 -6.29 16.02
N THR A 171 1.25 -6.07 17.34
CA THR A 171 1.24 -4.73 17.95
C THR A 171 2.68 -4.30 18.21
N GLY A 172 3.01 -3.03 17.97
CA GLY A 172 4.37 -2.48 17.90
C GLY A 172 5.35 -2.91 19.02
N GLY A 173 6.64 -2.95 18.66
CA GLY A 173 7.75 -3.27 19.58
C GLY A 173 8.94 -3.99 18.94
N ASP A 174 8.76 -4.59 17.74
CA ASP A 174 9.78 -5.44 17.09
C ASP A 174 10.50 -4.77 15.91
N PHE A 175 10.10 -3.57 15.49
CA PHE A 175 10.63 -2.89 14.32
C PHE A 175 10.53 -1.37 14.46
N LEU A 176 11.34 -0.67 13.66
CA LEU A 176 11.38 0.79 13.63
C LEU A 176 10.07 1.39 13.10
N THR A 177 9.42 2.24 13.87
CA THR A 177 8.21 2.97 13.43
C THR A 177 8.56 4.37 12.90
N PRO A 178 7.70 4.99 12.07
CA PRO A 178 7.81 6.41 11.75
C PRO A 178 7.89 7.29 13.00
N GLU A 179 7.08 7.00 14.02
CA GLU A 179 7.06 7.73 15.30
C GLU A 179 8.41 7.70 16.02
N GLU A 180 9.06 6.53 16.08
CA GLU A 180 10.37 6.37 16.69
C GLU A 180 11.45 7.16 15.94
N LEU A 181 11.43 7.16 14.61
CA LEU A 181 12.35 7.95 13.79
C LEU A 181 12.15 9.45 13.97
N MET A 182 10.89 9.91 13.99
CA MET A 182 10.56 11.31 14.20
C MET A 182 11.01 11.78 15.58
N SER A 183 10.73 10.99 16.62
CA SER A 183 11.16 11.26 18.00
C SER A 183 12.68 11.36 18.11
N ASN A 184 13.42 10.43 17.50
CA ASN A 184 14.88 10.44 17.52
C ASN A 184 15.48 11.68 16.82
N ARG A 185 14.85 12.17 15.75
CA ARG A 185 15.30 13.38 15.04
C ARG A 185 15.00 14.66 15.80
N LEU A 186 13.85 14.75 16.47
CA LEU A 186 13.50 15.90 17.30
C LEU A 186 14.45 16.05 18.50
N VAL A 187 14.92 14.94 19.07
CA VAL A 187 15.93 14.94 20.15
C VAL A 187 17.32 15.29 19.63
N ALA A 188 17.65 14.92 18.38
CA ALA A 188 18.94 15.19 17.76
C ALA A 188 19.08 16.61 17.18
N ALA A 189 17.99 17.37 17.06
CA ALA A 189 18.06 18.76 16.63
C ALA A 189 18.82 19.59 17.69
N PRO A 190 19.91 20.28 17.33
CA PRO A 190 20.60 21.16 18.27
C PRO A 190 19.63 22.23 18.75
N ALA A 191 19.61 22.48 20.07
CA ALA A 191 18.82 23.56 20.64
C ALA A 191 19.12 24.87 19.89
N PRO A 192 18.09 25.68 19.57
CA PRO A 192 18.33 26.96 18.89
C PRO A 192 19.27 27.80 19.75
N ASN A 193 20.40 28.21 19.14
CA ASN A 193 21.36 29.15 19.73
C ASN A 193 20.75 30.54 19.86
#